data_AF-A0A417ZHY5-F1
#
_entry.id   AF-A0A417ZHY5-F1
#
_cell.length_a   1.000
_cell.length_b   1.000
_cell.length_c   1.000
_cell.angle_alpha   90.00
_cell.angle_beta   90.00
_cell.angle_gamma   90.00
#
_symmetry.space_group_name_H-M   'P 1'
#
loop_
_entity.id
_entity.type
_entity.pdbx_description
1 polymer ?
#
loop_
_entity_poly.entity_id
_entity_poly.type
_entity_poly.pdbx_seq_one_letter_code
_entity_poly.pdbx_strand_id
1 'polypeptide(L)'
;MGNPDPNSKQQPNQSQQPNNDSVDIEGIKKSASQEALTQLFKKLGVDSADDLQKIIQAKQEADKANNTELENAQAELKKVNGSLDEKEKKINDLQAQNAVLKAGVSKDHIEDVTILAQAQVANGSVADFKTAVDDVLKRNPQFKNATQTGPDGTAIVPNNVGGTKTSKITADMSLDELTKAAQKDPNVLNEYMKTQGGK
;
A
#
# COMPACT_ATOMS: atom_id res chain seq x y z
N MET A 1 -26.26 -119.75 -34.34
CA MET A 1 -25.44 -120.97 -34.21
C MET A 1 -24.07 -120.55 -33.69
N GLY A 2 -23.59 -121.17 -32.60
CA GLY A 2 -22.21 -121.02 -32.10
C GLY A 2 -22.02 -120.16 -30.84
N ASN A 3 -22.19 -120.78 -29.66
CA ASN A 3 -21.35 -120.50 -28.47
C ASN A 3 -19.99 -121.24 -28.65
N PRO A 4 -18.90 -121.10 -27.86
CA PRO A 4 -18.76 -120.52 -26.50
C PRO A 4 -17.44 -119.75 -26.16
N ASP A 5 -17.50 -118.88 -25.14
CA ASP A 5 -16.75 -118.86 -23.84
C ASP A 5 -15.18 -119.06 -23.77
N PRO A 6 -14.54 -119.03 -22.58
CA PRO A 6 -13.79 -117.91 -21.98
C PRO A 6 -12.28 -118.19 -21.81
N ASN A 7 -11.49 -117.19 -21.40
CA ASN A 7 -10.29 -117.49 -20.62
C ASN A 7 -9.95 -116.38 -19.62
N SER A 8 -10.32 -116.62 -18.37
CA SER A 8 -9.97 -115.82 -17.19
C SER A 8 -8.66 -116.34 -16.59
N LYS A 9 -7.61 -115.51 -16.46
CA LYS A 9 -6.57 -115.66 -15.43
C LYS A 9 -5.95 -114.31 -14.99
N GLN A 10 -6.37 -113.89 -13.78
CA GLN A 10 -5.61 -113.33 -12.64
C GLN A 10 -4.58 -112.17 -12.81
N GLN A 11 -4.84 -111.12 -12.01
CA GLN A 11 -4.00 -110.01 -11.53
C GLN A 11 -2.63 -110.43 -10.93
N PRO A 12 -1.58 -109.56 -10.91
CA PRO A 12 -1.43 -108.60 -9.80
C PRO A 12 -0.79 -107.22 -10.11
N ASN A 13 -1.12 -106.30 -9.19
CA ASN A 13 -0.67 -104.94 -8.90
C ASN A 13 0.84 -104.63 -9.08
N GLN A 14 1.19 -103.52 -9.74
CA GLN A 14 2.47 -102.78 -9.54
C GLN A 14 2.31 -101.25 -9.71
N SER A 15 2.50 -100.56 -8.58
CA SER A 15 3.33 -99.35 -8.38
C SER A 15 2.88 -98.00 -8.97
N GLN A 16 2.44 -97.11 -8.07
CA GLN A 16 2.36 -95.66 -8.26
C GLN A 16 3.75 -95.06 -8.54
N GLN A 17 3.86 -94.19 -9.54
CA GLN A 17 4.98 -93.27 -9.74
C GLN A 17 4.42 -91.83 -9.69
N PRO A 18 5.08 -90.87 -9.02
CA PRO A 18 4.54 -89.52 -8.85
C PRO A 18 4.61 -88.75 -10.17
N ASN A 19 3.48 -88.22 -10.63
CA ASN A 19 3.47 -87.29 -11.76
C ASN A 19 4.05 -85.94 -11.30
N ASN A 20 5.10 -85.53 -11.98
CA ASN A 20 5.81 -84.27 -11.79
C ASN A 20 5.01 -83.15 -12.48
N ASP A 21 4.25 -82.38 -11.70
CA ASP A 21 3.61 -81.16 -12.17
C ASP A 21 4.69 -80.11 -12.44
N SER A 22 4.87 -79.76 -13.72
CA SER A 22 5.72 -78.64 -14.12
C SER A 22 5.21 -77.35 -13.48
N VAL A 23 5.95 -76.83 -12.51
CA VAL A 23 5.65 -75.56 -11.85
C VAL A 23 5.73 -74.42 -12.87
N ASP A 24 4.62 -73.72 -13.12
CA ASP A 24 4.57 -72.53 -13.97
C ASP A 24 5.17 -71.32 -13.22
N ILE A 25 6.49 -71.19 -13.34
CA ILE A 25 7.29 -70.15 -12.66
C ILE A 25 6.90 -68.75 -13.13
N GLU A 26 6.49 -68.58 -14.40
CA GLU A 26 6.14 -67.29 -14.98
C GLU A 26 4.76 -66.81 -14.46
N GLY A 27 3.79 -67.73 -14.38
CA GLY A 27 2.49 -67.49 -13.76
C GLY A 27 2.61 -67.11 -12.28
N ILE A 28 3.44 -67.82 -11.51
CA ILE A 28 3.68 -67.53 -10.08
C ILE A 28 4.29 -66.13 -9.90
N LYS A 29 5.26 -65.76 -10.73
CA LYS A 29 5.91 -64.44 -10.65
C LYS A 29 4.93 -63.29 -10.97
N LYS A 30 4.03 -63.49 -11.94
CA LYS A 30 3.00 -62.51 -12.31
C LYS A 30 1.97 -62.33 -11.21
N SER A 31 1.51 -63.42 -10.60
CA SER A 31 0.56 -63.40 -9.48
C SER A 31 1.15 -62.74 -8.23
N ALA A 32 2.39 -63.11 -7.86
CA ALA A 32 3.09 -62.49 -6.74
C ALA A 32 3.29 -60.97 -6.94
N SER A 33 3.54 -60.54 -8.18
CA SER A 33 3.66 -59.12 -8.52
C SER A 33 2.32 -58.36 -8.41
N GLN A 34 1.21 -58.99 -8.78
CA GLN A 34 -0.13 -58.41 -8.61
C GLN A 34 -0.55 -58.33 -7.13
N GLU A 35 -0.23 -59.35 -6.33
CA GLU A 35 -0.48 -59.33 -4.89
C GLU A 35 0.34 -58.24 -4.20
N ALA A 36 1.61 -58.04 -4.57
CA ALA A 36 2.44 -56.97 -4.04
C ALA A 36 1.87 -55.58 -4.36
N LEU A 37 1.37 -55.35 -5.58
CA LEU A 37 0.69 -54.10 -5.95
C LEU A 37 -0.61 -53.91 -5.17
N THR A 38 -1.38 -54.97 -4.97
CA THR A 38 -2.63 -54.92 -4.20
C THR A 38 -2.37 -54.60 -2.73
N GLN A 39 -1.34 -55.19 -2.13
CA GLN A 39 -0.91 -54.87 -0.77
C GLN A 39 -0.40 -53.43 -0.66
N LEU A 40 0.32 -52.95 -1.67
CA LEU A 40 0.77 -51.56 -1.74
C LEU A 40 -0.41 -50.59 -1.79
N PHE A 41 -1.40 -50.83 -2.66
CA PHE A 41 -2.61 -50.00 -2.76
C PHE A 41 -3.37 -49.97 -1.42
N LYS A 42 -3.61 -51.14 -0.80
CA LYS A 42 -4.21 -51.21 0.54
C LYS A 42 -3.41 -50.45 1.60
N LYS A 43 -2.08 -50.54 1.57
CA LYS A 43 -1.20 -49.82 2.52
C LYS A 43 -1.21 -48.31 2.29
N LEU A 44 -1.42 -47.88 1.04
CA LEU A 44 -1.64 -46.48 0.66
C LEU A 44 -3.09 -46.03 0.90
N GLY A 45 -3.99 -46.93 1.30
CA GLY A 45 -5.41 -46.63 1.55
C GLY A 45 -6.24 -46.42 0.29
N VAL A 46 -5.79 -46.95 -0.85
CA VAL A 46 -6.50 -46.86 -2.15
C VAL A 46 -6.82 -48.26 -2.65
N ASP A 47 -7.92 -48.42 -3.38
CA ASP A 47 -8.37 -49.74 -3.84
C ASP A 47 -7.73 -50.13 -5.18
N SER A 48 -7.28 -49.17 -5.98
CA SER A 48 -6.68 -49.40 -7.29
C SER A 48 -5.76 -48.25 -7.75
N ALA A 49 -5.03 -48.49 -8.85
CA ALA A 49 -4.25 -47.45 -9.53
C ALA A 49 -5.15 -46.31 -10.06
N ASP A 50 -6.37 -46.63 -10.51
CA ASP A 50 -7.33 -45.64 -11.01
C ASP A 50 -7.82 -44.72 -9.87
N ASP A 51 -8.02 -45.27 -8.67
CA ASP A 51 -8.42 -44.48 -7.50
C ASP A 51 -7.28 -43.55 -7.05
N LEU A 52 -6.04 -44.03 -7.09
CA LEU A 52 -4.87 -43.21 -6.83
C LEU A 52 -4.78 -42.04 -7.84
N GLN A 53 -5.00 -42.31 -9.13
CA GLN A 53 -4.97 -41.30 -10.17
C GLN A 53 -6.06 -40.23 -9.97
N LYS A 54 -7.28 -40.64 -9.60
CA LYS A 54 -8.37 -39.72 -9.26
C LYS A 54 -8.03 -38.85 -8.05
N ILE A 55 -7.44 -39.42 -6.99
CA ILE A 55 -7.02 -38.66 -5.80
C ILE A 55 -5.94 -37.64 -6.16
N ILE A 56 -4.97 -38.00 -6.99
CA ILE A 56 -3.92 -37.09 -7.45
C ILE A 56 -4.53 -35.94 -8.24
N GLN A 57 -5.46 -36.22 -9.17
CA GLN A 57 -6.15 -35.18 -9.94
C GLN A 57 -6.96 -34.24 -9.04
N ALA A 58 -7.78 -34.80 -8.14
CA ALA A 58 -8.57 -34.01 -7.19
C ALA A 58 -7.68 -33.14 -6.29
N LYS A 59 -6.53 -33.66 -5.84
CA LYS A 59 -5.57 -32.88 -5.07
C LYS A 59 -4.93 -31.76 -5.92
N GLN A 60 -4.56 -32.03 -7.17
CA GLN A 60 -4.01 -31.00 -8.06
C GLN A 60 -5.02 -29.89 -8.33
N GLU A 61 -6.31 -30.22 -8.49
CA GLU A 61 -7.38 -29.23 -8.64
C GLU A 61 -7.59 -28.41 -7.36
N ALA A 62 -7.62 -29.07 -6.20
CA ALA A 62 -7.72 -28.39 -4.91
C ALA A 62 -6.50 -27.49 -4.63
N ASP A 63 -5.28 -27.94 -4.94
CA ASP A 63 -4.06 -27.15 -4.80
C ASP A 63 -4.12 -25.91 -5.72
N LYS A 64 -4.58 -26.06 -6.97
CA LYS A 64 -4.77 -24.92 -7.90
C LYS A 64 -5.81 -23.92 -7.40
N ALA A 65 -6.95 -24.41 -6.90
CA ALA A 65 -8.01 -23.57 -6.34
C ALA A 65 -7.49 -22.79 -5.12
N ASN A 66 -6.86 -23.48 -4.17
CA ASN A 66 -6.27 -22.86 -2.97
C ASN A 66 -5.18 -21.84 -3.32
N ASN A 67 -4.31 -22.13 -4.28
CA ASN A 67 -3.29 -21.17 -4.73
C ASN A 67 -3.94 -19.92 -5.31
N THR A 68 -4.99 -20.07 -6.12
CA THR A 68 -5.72 -18.93 -6.69
C THR A 68 -6.39 -18.07 -5.61
N GLU A 69 -7.04 -18.71 -4.63
CA GLU A 69 -7.64 -18.00 -3.48
C GLU A 69 -6.58 -17.30 -2.63
N LEU A 70 -5.44 -17.95 -2.38
CA LEU A 70 -4.32 -17.36 -1.66
C LEU A 70 -3.74 -16.14 -2.39
N GLU A 71 -3.55 -16.23 -3.71
CA GLU A 71 -3.09 -15.12 -4.55
C GLU A 71 -4.08 -13.94 -4.49
N ASN A 72 -5.38 -14.21 -4.58
CA ASN A 72 -6.41 -13.19 -4.46
C ASN A 72 -6.41 -12.52 -3.08
N ALA A 73 -6.32 -13.32 -2.00
CA ALA A 73 -6.25 -12.81 -0.64
C ALA A 73 -4.98 -11.95 -0.43
N GLN A 74 -3.82 -12.38 -0.93
CA GLN A 74 -2.58 -11.60 -0.86
C GLN A 74 -2.68 -10.27 -1.63
N ALA A 75 -3.30 -10.29 -2.81
CA ALA A 75 -3.53 -9.08 -3.60
C ALA A 75 -4.46 -8.09 -2.87
N GLU A 76 -5.52 -8.59 -2.24
CA GLU A 76 -6.43 -7.77 -1.44
C GLU A 76 -5.73 -7.20 -0.20
N LEU A 77 -4.95 -8.02 0.52
CA LEU A 77 -4.17 -7.59 1.68
C LEU A 77 -3.18 -6.49 1.31
N LYS A 78 -2.48 -6.62 0.17
CA LYS A 78 -1.58 -5.59 -0.34
C LYS A 78 -2.32 -4.29 -0.67
N LYS A 79 -3.49 -4.38 -1.29
CA LYS A 79 -4.33 -3.22 -1.62
C LYS A 79 -4.84 -2.50 -0.36
N VAL A 80 -5.30 -3.26 0.62
CA VAL A 80 -5.79 -2.74 1.90
C VAL A 80 -4.66 -2.07 2.67
N ASN A 81 -3.49 -2.70 2.78
CA ASN A 81 -2.33 -2.10 3.44
C ASN A 81 -1.89 -0.81 2.75
N GLY A 82 -1.80 -0.78 1.41
CA GLY A 82 -1.48 0.45 0.69
C GLY A 82 -2.51 1.57 0.92
N SER A 83 -3.80 1.22 0.95
CA SER A 83 -4.87 2.18 1.25
C SER A 83 -4.83 2.67 2.70
N LEU A 84 -4.36 1.82 3.63
CA LEU A 84 -4.19 2.17 5.04
C LEU A 84 -3.03 3.16 5.21
N ASP A 85 -1.87 2.87 4.62
CA ASP A 85 -0.69 3.76 4.64
C ASP A 85 -1.02 5.16 4.09
N GLU A 86 -1.75 5.22 2.97
CA GLU A 86 -2.20 6.49 2.37
C GLU A 86 -3.15 7.27 3.30
N LYS A 87 -4.09 6.56 3.96
CA LYS A 87 -5.02 7.17 4.91
C LYS A 87 -4.31 7.66 6.16
N GLU A 88 -3.37 6.89 6.69
CA GLU A 88 -2.56 7.30 7.85
C GLU A 88 -1.73 8.54 7.53
N LYS A 89 -1.07 8.57 6.37
CA LYS A 89 -0.35 9.78 5.92
C LYS A 89 -1.27 10.99 5.85
N LYS A 90 -2.47 10.83 5.29
CA LYS A 90 -3.45 11.91 5.19
C LYS A 90 -3.98 12.35 6.56
N ILE A 91 -4.20 11.43 7.49
CA ILE A 91 -4.61 11.74 8.86
C ILE A 91 -3.51 12.55 9.56
N ASN A 92 -2.26 12.10 9.46
CA ASN A 92 -1.13 12.78 10.08
C ASN A 92 -0.93 14.19 9.51
N ASP A 93 -1.03 14.34 8.20
CA ASP A 93 -0.97 15.64 7.53
C ASP A 93 -2.11 16.59 7.97
N LEU A 94 -3.36 16.11 7.97
CA LEU A 94 -4.50 16.90 8.44
C LEU A 94 -4.40 17.27 9.92
N GLN A 95 -3.88 16.38 10.77
CA GLN A 95 -3.66 16.68 12.18
C GLN A 95 -2.59 17.76 12.36
N ALA A 96 -1.50 17.68 11.58
CA ALA A 96 -0.44 18.69 11.58
C ALA A 96 -0.96 20.06 11.12
N GLN A 97 -1.69 20.10 10.00
CA GLN A 97 -2.32 21.33 9.50
C GLN A 97 -3.32 21.92 10.51
N ASN A 98 -4.12 21.08 11.19
CA ASN A 98 -5.02 21.54 12.24
C ASN A 98 -4.27 22.13 13.45
N ALA A 99 -3.14 21.55 13.84
CA ALA A 99 -2.31 22.09 14.92
C ALA A 99 -1.69 23.44 14.53
N VAL A 100 -1.24 23.59 13.28
CA VAL A 100 -0.73 24.86 12.73
C VAL A 100 -1.83 25.91 12.68
N LEU A 101 -3.03 25.55 12.21
CA LEU A 101 -4.18 26.45 12.21
C LEU A 101 -4.52 26.94 13.63
N LYS A 102 -4.51 26.03 14.62
CA LYS A 102 -4.73 26.38 16.03
C LYS A 102 -3.64 27.28 16.62
N ALA A 103 -2.43 27.28 16.05
CA ALA A 103 -1.35 28.19 16.41
C ALA A 103 -1.52 29.62 15.86
N GLY A 104 -2.59 29.87 15.08
CA GLY A 104 -2.94 31.19 14.55
C GLY A 104 -2.20 31.56 13.28
N VAL A 105 -1.78 30.57 12.49
CA VAL A 105 -1.15 30.77 11.18
C VAL A 105 -2.21 31.15 10.15
N SER A 106 -1.89 32.11 9.28
CA SER A 106 -2.73 32.46 8.14
C SER A 106 -2.91 31.27 7.21
N LYS A 107 -4.08 31.14 6.59
CA LYS A 107 -4.40 30.02 5.68
C LYS A 107 -3.37 29.83 4.58
N ASP A 108 -2.83 30.93 4.06
CA ASP A 108 -1.84 30.93 2.97
C ASP A 108 -0.48 30.33 3.38
N HIS A 109 -0.23 30.18 4.68
CA HIS A 109 1.05 29.73 5.23
C HIS A 109 0.95 28.44 6.03
N ILE A 110 -0.22 27.80 6.08
CA ILE A 110 -0.41 26.56 6.86
C ILE A 110 0.50 25.46 6.33
N GLU A 111 0.56 25.27 5.01
CA GLU A 111 1.35 24.21 4.39
C GLU A 111 2.85 24.46 4.58
N ASP A 112 3.31 25.70 4.35
CA ASP A 112 4.70 26.11 4.58
C ASP A 112 5.15 25.85 6.03
N VAL A 113 4.36 26.30 7.01
CA VAL A 113 4.68 26.10 8.43
C VAL A 113 4.64 24.62 8.79
N THR A 114 3.70 23.85 8.24
CA THR A 114 3.59 22.41 8.48
C THR A 114 4.84 21.69 7.99
N ILE A 115 5.29 21.97 6.76
CA ILE A 115 6.49 21.36 6.16
C ILE A 115 7.74 21.73 6.97
N LEU A 116 7.90 23.01 7.32
CA LEU A 116 9.06 23.47 8.10
C LEU A 116 9.09 22.83 9.49
N ALA A 117 7.95 22.74 10.17
CA ALA A 117 7.87 22.12 11.48
C ALA A 117 8.09 20.60 11.42
N GLN A 118 7.56 19.91 10.41
CA GLN A 118 7.83 18.49 10.17
C GLN A 118 9.31 18.24 9.91
N ALA A 119 9.96 19.10 9.11
CA ALA A 119 11.39 19.00 8.83
C ALA A 119 12.25 19.18 10.09
N GLN A 120 11.86 20.09 11.00
CA GLN A 120 12.53 20.29 12.30
C GLN A 120 12.39 19.11 13.27
N VAL A 121 11.28 18.39 13.20
CA VAL A 121 11.12 17.15 13.97
C VAL A 121 11.92 16.02 13.33
N ALA A 122 11.83 15.87 12.00
CA ALA A 122 12.52 14.82 11.26
C ALA A 122 14.05 14.93 11.33
N ASN A 123 14.59 16.14 11.37
CA ASN A 123 16.03 16.38 11.51
C ASN A 123 16.52 16.35 12.97
N GLY A 124 15.63 16.09 13.94
CA GLY A 124 15.96 16.02 15.37
C GLY A 124 16.26 17.37 16.02
N SER A 125 16.01 18.51 15.35
CA SER A 125 16.21 19.84 15.94
C SER A 125 15.25 20.10 17.10
N VAL A 126 14.05 19.52 17.03
CA VAL A 126 13.00 19.67 18.04
C VAL A 126 12.29 18.33 18.25
N ALA A 127 12.00 17.98 19.50
CA ALA A 127 11.38 16.68 19.82
C ALA A 127 9.90 16.60 19.40
N ASP A 128 9.15 17.71 19.51
CA ASP A 128 7.70 17.74 19.34
C ASP A 128 7.28 18.68 18.21
N PHE A 129 6.28 18.25 17.42
CA PHE A 129 5.73 19.06 16.32
C PHE A 129 5.18 20.40 16.79
N LYS A 130 4.51 20.45 17.95
CA LYS A 130 4.00 21.71 18.49
C LYS A 130 5.13 22.71 18.78
N THR A 131 6.21 22.24 19.40
CA THR A 131 7.38 23.07 19.71
C THR A 131 8.06 23.55 18.43
N ALA A 132 8.12 22.70 17.40
CA ALA A 132 8.62 23.07 16.08
C ALA A 132 7.76 24.17 15.43
N VAL A 133 6.42 24.06 15.49
CA VAL A 133 5.51 25.11 15.01
C VAL A 133 5.75 26.43 15.74
N ASP A 134 5.85 26.40 17.08
CA ASP A 134 6.11 27.60 17.88
C ASP A 134 7.46 28.25 17.50
N ASP A 135 8.49 27.46 17.25
CA ASP A 135 9.81 27.96 16.83
C ASP A 135 9.84 28.51 15.40
N VAL A 136 9.13 27.87 14.46
CA VAL A 136 8.92 28.42 13.11
C VAL A 136 8.24 29.77 13.19
N LEU A 137 7.23 29.93 14.05
CA LEU A 137 6.50 31.19 14.21
C LEU A 137 7.31 32.28 14.92
N LYS A 138 8.19 31.93 15.86
CA LYS A 138 9.14 32.90 16.45
C LYS A 138 10.11 33.44 15.41
N ARG A 139 10.62 32.57 14.52
CA ARG A 139 11.56 32.96 13.45
C ARG A 139 10.86 33.68 12.30
N ASN A 140 9.59 33.38 12.08
CA ASN A 140 8.80 33.88 10.96
C ASN A 140 7.44 34.42 11.45
N PRO A 141 7.43 35.58 12.13
CA PRO A 141 6.20 36.18 12.62
C PRO A 141 5.22 36.56 11.50
N GLN A 142 5.70 36.72 10.26
CA GLN A 142 4.87 37.01 9.10
C GLN A 142 3.81 35.94 8.84
N PHE A 143 4.03 34.68 9.24
CA PHE A 143 3.08 33.60 9.02
C PHE A 143 1.76 33.75 9.78
N LYS A 144 1.70 34.61 10.82
CA LYS A 144 0.45 34.93 11.52
C LYS A 144 -0.37 36.00 10.83
N ASN A 145 0.25 36.80 9.96
CA ASN A 145 -0.43 37.86 9.26
C ASN A 145 -1.05 37.28 7.98
N ALA A 146 -2.30 37.65 7.71
CA ALA A 146 -2.83 37.45 6.36
C ALA A 146 -2.04 38.34 5.40
N THR A 147 -1.67 37.81 4.24
CA THR A 147 -1.09 38.63 3.18
C THR A 147 -2.14 39.64 2.75
N GLN A 148 -1.99 40.90 3.18
CA GLN A 148 -2.86 41.97 2.74
C GLN A 148 -2.40 42.36 1.33
N THR A 149 -3.24 42.12 0.34
CA THR A 149 -3.02 42.60 -1.03
C THR A 149 -3.95 43.78 -1.31
N GLY A 150 -3.43 44.76 -2.04
CA GLY A 150 -4.20 45.87 -2.56
C GLY A 150 -5.23 45.40 -3.60
N PRO A 151 -6.15 46.29 -4.01
CA PRO A 151 -7.14 46.00 -5.05
C PRO A 151 -6.52 45.54 -6.39
N ASP A 152 -5.24 45.82 -6.60
CA ASP A 152 -4.43 45.48 -7.76
C ASP A 152 -3.55 44.23 -7.57
N GLY A 153 -3.71 43.51 -6.45
CA GLY A 153 -2.92 42.32 -6.13
C GLY A 153 -1.50 42.61 -5.62
N THR A 154 -1.14 43.89 -5.40
CA THR A 154 0.17 44.25 -4.86
C THR A 154 0.22 44.06 -3.34
N ALA A 155 1.36 43.66 -2.78
CA ALA A 155 1.50 43.46 -1.33
C ALA A 155 1.39 44.80 -0.57
N ILE A 156 0.46 44.89 0.39
CA ILE A 156 0.38 46.00 1.34
C ILE A 156 1.38 45.73 2.47
N VAL A 157 2.59 46.27 2.35
CA VAL A 157 3.58 46.23 3.44
C VAL A 157 3.32 47.36 4.45
N PRO A 158 3.07 47.06 5.75
CA PRO A 158 2.84 48.11 6.76
C PRO A 158 4.07 48.98 7.03
N ASN A 159 5.27 48.48 6.74
CA ASN A 159 6.50 49.25 6.75
C ASN A 159 7.38 48.83 5.57
N ASN A 160 7.44 49.72 4.57
CA ASN A 160 8.35 49.63 3.44
C ASN A 160 9.81 49.60 3.95
N VAL A 161 10.43 48.42 3.94
CA VAL A 161 11.86 48.25 4.20
C VAL A 161 12.62 48.60 2.93
N GLY A 162 13.16 49.82 2.86
CA GLY A 162 14.17 50.18 1.85
C GLY A 162 13.77 51.23 0.79
N GLY A 163 12.65 51.93 0.95
CA GLY A 163 12.35 53.12 0.16
C GLY A 163 11.71 54.17 1.04
N THR A 164 12.26 55.38 1.04
CA THR A 164 11.70 56.57 1.67
C THR A 164 10.18 56.57 1.55
N LYS A 165 9.45 56.80 2.65
CA LYS A 165 8.00 56.99 2.65
C LYS A 165 7.66 58.26 1.89
N THR A 166 7.82 58.27 0.57
CA THR A 166 7.22 59.28 -0.28
C THR A 166 5.76 58.87 -0.40
N SER A 167 4.94 59.40 0.52
CA SER A 167 3.51 59.57 0.24
C SER A 167 3.42 60.13 -1.18
N LYS A 168 2.80 59.41 -2.12
CA LYS A 168 2.66 59.93 -3.49
C LYS A 168 1.83 61.21 -3.40
N ILE A 169 2.51 62.36 -3.44
CA ILE A 169 1.85 63.67 -3.47
C ILE A 169 1.53 63.97 -4.92
N THR A 170 0.24 64.04 -5.22
CA THR A 170 -0.28 64.34 -6.55
C THR A 170 -0.99 65.69 -6.54
N ALA A 171 -1.07 66.35 -7.69
CA ALA A 171 -1.64 67.69 -7.80
C ALA A 171 -3.16 67.75 -7.55
N ASP A 172 -3.83 66.60 -7.54
CA ASP A 172 -5.27 66.42 -7.37
C ASP A 172 -5.71 66.03 -5.95
N MET A 173 -4.78 65.98 -4.99
CA MET A 173 -5.12 65.68 -3.59
C MET A 173 -6.16 66.68 -3.04
N SER A 174 -7.16 66.16 -2.34
CA SER A 174 -8.16 66.98 -1.65
C SER A 174 -7.57 67.67 -0.41
N LEU A 175 -8.22 68.75 0.04
CA LEU A 175 -7.76 69.52 1.21
C LEU A 175 -7.71 68.66 2.50
N ASP A 176 -8.64 67.73 2.66
CA ASP A 176 -8.67 66.80 3.79
C ASP A 176 -7.52 65.79 3.75
N GLU A 177 -7.15 65.32 2.56
CA GLU A 177 -6.01 64.42 2.37
C GLU A 177 -4.69 65.15 2.60
N LEU A 178 -4.57 66.39 2.13
CA LEU A 178 -3.39 67.23 2.34
C LEU A 178 -3.20 67.54 3.83
N THR A 179 -4.28 67.82 4.55
CA THR A 179 -4.25 68.10 6.00
C THR A 179 -3.81 66.88 6.80
N LYS A 180 -4.35 65.69 6.49
CA LYS A 180 -3.95 64.44 7.14
C LYS A 180 -2.51 64.04 6.83
N ALA A 181 -2.04 64.32 5.63
CA ALA A 181 -0.65 64.07 5.23
C ALA A 181 0.31 65.05 5.94
N ALA A 182 -0.02 66.34 5.99
CA ALA A 182 0.78 67.37 6.66
C ALA A 182 0.92 67.17 8.18
N GLN A 183 -0.10 66.59 8.83
CA GLN A 183 -0.04 66.21 10.25
C GLN A 183 0.99 65.10 10.53
N LYS A 184 1.23 64.22 9.55
CA LYS A 184 2.18 63.09 9.67
C LYS A 184 3.58 63.46 9.22
N ASP A 185 3.69 64.38 8.25
CA ASP A 185 4.95 64.89 7.75
C ASP A 185 4.79 66.37 7.35
N PRO A 186 5.43 67.32 8.06
CA PRO A 186 5.31 68.74 7.76
C PRO A 186 5.91 69.15 6.40
N ASN A 187 6.75 68.32 5.76
CA ASN A 187 7.34 68.64 4.44
C ASN A 187 6.39 68.39 3.26
N VAL A 188 5.24 67.74 3.49
CA VAL A 188 4.21 67.41 2.48
C VAL A 188 3.70 68.65 1.75
N LEU A 189 3.51 69.77 2.47
CA LEU A 189 3.03 71.03 1.88
C LEU A 189 4.03 71.59 0.86
N ASN A 190 5.33 71.46 1.13
CA ASN A 190 6.38 71.96 0.25
C ASN A 190 6.49 71.12 -1.03
N GLU A 191 6.29 69.80 -0.94
CA GLU A 191 6.23 68.93 -2.11
C GLU A 191 4.98 69.15 -2.95
N TYR A 192 3.81 69.36 -2.33
CA TYR A 192 2.58 69.70 -3.05
C TYR A 192 2.69 71.02 -3.83
N MET A 193 3.31 72.05 -3.25
CA MET A 193 3.52 73.31 -3.96
C MET A 193 4.46 73.16 -5.17
N LYS A 194 5.45 72.26 -5.09
CA LYS A 194 6.34 71.95 -6.24
C LYS A 194 5.60 71.24 -7.37
N THR A 195 4.60 70.40 -7.07
CA THR A 195 3.79 69.74 -8.11
C THR A 195 2.79 70.69 -8.75
N GLN A 196 2.36 71.75 -8.06
CA GLN A 196 1.51 72.82 -8.63
C GLN A 196 2.29 73.85 -9.46
N GLY A 197 3.56 74.12 -9.12
CA GLY A 197 4.39 75.12 -9.79
C GLY A 197 5.03 74.69 -11.11
N GLY A 198 4.83 73.45 -11.55
CA GLY A 198 5.33 72.91 -12.81
C GLY A 198 4.31 73.01 -13.96
N LYS A 199 3.88 74.22 -14.30
CA LYS A 199 3.20 74.54 -15.57
C LYS A 199 3.73 75.84 -16.15
#